data_AF-A0A7V9MXJ4-F1
#
_entry.id   AF-A0A7V9MXJ4-F1
#
_cell.length_a   1.000
_cell.length_b   1.000
_cell.length_c   1.000
_cell.angle_alpha   90.00
_cell.angle_beta   90.00
_cell.angle_gamma   90.00
#
_symmetry.space_group_name_H-M   'P 1'
#
loop_
_entity.id
_entity.type
_entity.pdbx_description
1 polymer ?
#
loop_
_entity_poly.entity_id
_entity_poly.type
_entity_poly.pdbx_seq_one_letter_code
_entity_poly.pdbx_strand_id
1 'polypeptide(L)'
;MLQQILTGQTKGAALLMGAAILFLYLLPAAIAFARAHRRFLPILGVNLLISVIQAFIASLLFPAIMVFDQHDPASVFKVAGLVTFGPGWLALLVWSLAPTTRDPRLERFKQTKTYDTIVALPLILWFAYGALQLRAILVYDGTLMMAGTASLFIWVQFVALSMAALFDLLLVYLLVVRDRAVGRSRGVWPRVFGVVGTFMGVGILQLPVAQLSLSMQLLAAVLIGVGSLGSALVLWRLGKSFSIMPEARKLVTGGPYAYARHPLYSVEIITIVGTALQFAAPWAWIIAALVVILLWIRSHFEEQVLAENFPEYGAYRARTKRFIPGLI
;
A
#
# COMPACT_ATOMS: atom_id res chain seq x y z
N MET A 1 -27.60 8.93 8.35
CA MET A 1 -26.98 9.00 7.01
C MET A 1 -25.70 9.86 7.00
N LEU A 2 -25.75 11.20 6.97
CA LEU A 2 -24.53 12.05 6.95
C LEU A 2 -23.56 11.71 8.10
N GLN A 3 -24.11 11.52 9.31
CA GLN A 3 -23.35 11.17 10.52
C GLN A 3 -22.65 9.80 10.45
N GLN A 4 -23.10 8.85 9.61
CA GLN A 4 -22.43 7.55 9.42
C GLN A 4 -21.24 7.65 8.46
N ILE A 5 -21.28 8.58 7.51
CA ILE A 5 -20.15 8.93 6.64
C ILE A 5 -19.08 9.66 7.46
N LEU A 6 -19.50 10.58 8.35
CA LEU A 6 -18.61 11.38 9.19
C LEU A 6 -17.98 10.61 10.38
N THR A 7 -18.52 9.46 10.80
CA THR A 7 -18.01 8.69 11.96
C THR A 7 -17.11 7.51 11.59
N GLY A 8 -16.78 7.34 10.30
CA GLY A 8 -15.77 6.35 9.87
C GLY A 8 -16.09 4.89 10.23
N GLN A 9 -17.37 4.53 10.36
CA GLN A 9 -17.75 3.18 10.81
C GLN A 9 -17.49 2.07 9.78
N THR A 10 -17.27 2.39 8.50
CA THR A 10 -16.55 1.50 7.57
C THR A 10 -15.05 1.56 7.86
N LYS A 11 -14.66 1.12 9.06
CA LYS A 11 -13.29 1.17 9.58
C LYS A 11 -12.33 0.53 8.59
N GLY A 12 -11.16 1.14 8.40
CA GLY A 12 -10.19 0.79 7.36
C GLY A 12 -9.75 -0.68 7.39
N ALA A 13 -9.87 -1.34 8.55
CA ALA A 13 -9.72 -2.78 8.69
C ALA A 13 -10.58 -3.59 7.70
N ALA A 14 -11.85 -3.24 7.44
CA ALA A 14 -12.71 -3.99 6.51
C ALA A 14 -12.31 -3.81 5.04
N LEU A 15 -11.77 -2.64 4.67
CA LEU A 15 -11.26 -2.35 3.31
C LEU A 15 -9.84 -2.90 3.10
N LEU A 16 -8.98 -2.85 4.11
CA LEU A 16 -7.65 -3.48 4.08
C LEU A 16 -7.74 -5.00 4.14
N MET A 17 -8.61 -5.55 4.99
CA MET A 17 -8.92 -6.99 5.00
C MET A 17 -9.63 -7.38 3.71
N GLY A 18 -10.56 -6.57 3.20
CA GLY A 18 -11.20 -6.79 1.90
C GLY A 18 -10.20 -6.79 0.73
N ALA A 19 -9.25 -5.84 0.68
CA ALA A 19 -8.22 -5.76 -0.35
C ALA A 19 -7.12 -6.83 -0.18
N ALA A 20 -6.74 -7.18 1.06
CA ALA A 20 -5.84 -8.28 1.35
C ALA A 20 -6.48 -9.63 0.99
N ILE A 21 -7.76 -9.83 1.31
CA ILE A 21 -8.56 -10.98 0.85
C ILE A 21 -8.64 -10.94 -0.68
N LEU A 22 -8.93 -9.82 -1.33
CA LEU A 22 -8.99 -9.73 -2.81
C LEU A 22 -7.65 -10.06 -3.48
N PHE A 23 -6.53 -9.63 -2.89
CA PHE A 23 -5.18 -9.94 -3.38
C PHE A 23 -4.82 -11.41 -3.14
N LEU A 24 -5.14 -11.92 -1.95
CA LEU A 24 -5.19 -13.34 -1.59
C LEU A 24 -6.42 -14.07 -2.19
N TYR A 25 -7.04 -13.49 -3.23
CA TYR A 25 -8.13 -14.05 -4.04
C TYR A 25 -7.93 -13.80 -5.56
N LEU A 26 -6.79 -13.23 -5.98
CA LEU A 26 -6.40 -13.15 -7.40
C LEU A 26 -5.04 -13.81 -7.75
N LEU A 27 -4.06 -13.78 -6.85
CA LEU A 27 -2.74 -14.44 -6.97
C LEU A 27 -2.77 -15.94 -7.41
N PRO A 28 -3.28 -16.94 -6.66
CA PRO A 28 -3.55 -18.29 -7.19
C PRO A 28 -4.32 -18.49 -8.53
N ALA A 29 -5.32 -17.69 -8.91
CA ALA A 29 -5.91 -17.75 -10.26
C ALA A 29 -4.85 -17.42 -11.34
N ALA A 30 -4.00 -16.43 -11.04
CA ALA A 30 -2.81 -16.13 -11.85
C ALA A 30 -1.72 -17.23 -11.79
N ILE A 31 -1.65 -18.05 -10.74
CA ILE A 31 -0.71 -19.20 -10.65
C ILE A 31 -1.22 -20.41 -11.46
N ALA A 32 -2.53 -20.68 -11.46
CA ALA A 32 -3.11 -21.76 -12.25
C ALA A 32 -2.99 -21.50 -13.77
N PHE A 33 -3.20 -20.24 -14.18
CA PHE A 33 -2.92 -19.75 -15.53
C PHE A 33 -1.42 -19.90 -15.91
N ALA A 34 -0.52 -19.88 -14.93
CA ALA A 34 0.94 -19.88 -15.14
C ALA A 34 1.63 -21.27 -15.13
N ARG A 35 0.91 -22.42 -15.05
CA ARG A 35 1.57 -23.75 -14.99
C ARG A 35 1.16 -24.79 -16.05
N ALA A 36 -0.10 -25.24 -16.18
CA ALA A 36 -0.48 -26.22 -17.22
C ALA A 36 -2.02 -26.35 -17.42
N HIS A 37 -2.52 -26.04 -18.62
CA HIS A 37 -3.95 -25.79 -18.86
C HIS A 37 -4.95 -26.96 -18.74
N ARG A 38 -4.54 -28.22 -18.49
CA ARG A 38 -5.43 -29.40 -18.63
C ARG A 38 -6.26 -29.81 -17.41
N ARG A 39 -6.01 -29.30 -16.21
CA ARG A 39 -6.73 -29.71 -14.96
C ARG A 39 -7.47 -28.58 -14.23
N PHE A 40 -7.49 -27.37 -14.78
CA PHE A 40 -8.10 -26.19 -14.17
C PHE A 40 -9.61 -26.36 -13.91
N LEU A 41 -10.37 -26.78 -14.92
CA LEU A 41 -11.83 -26.90 -14.86
C LEU A 41 -12.35 -27.88 -13.79
N PRO A 42 -11.88 -29.15 -13.70
CA PRO A 42 -12.37 -30.06 -12.66
C PRO A 42 -11.98 -29.61 -11.24
N ILE A 43 -10.81 -28.98 -11.06
CA ILE A 43 -10.38 -28.47 -9.76
C ILE A 43 -11.22 -27.25 -9.34
N LEU A 44 -11.56 -26.36 -10.28
CA LEU A 44 -12.48 -25.25 -10.03
C LEU A 44 -13.87 -25.75 -9.63
N GLY A 45 -14.41 -26.75 -10.35
CA GLY A 45 -15.72 -27.34 -10.06
C GLY A 45 -15.83 -27.98 -8.67
N VAL A 46 -14.84 -28.80 -8.26
CA VAL A 46 -14.84 -29.43 -6.93
C VAL A 46 -14.70 -28.38 -5.81
N ASN A 47 -13.85 -27.37 -6.00
CA ASN A 47 -13.72 -26.30 -5.01
C ASN A 47 -15.02 -25.52 -4.84
N LEU A 48 -15.71 -25.17 -5.94
CA LEU A 48 -17.01 -24.47 -5.91
C LEU A 48 -18.12 -25.27 -5.20
N LEU A 49 -18.06 -26.60 -5.20
CA LEU A 49 -19.04 -27.44 -4.51
C LEU A 49 -18.84 -27.41 -2.98
N ILE A 50 -17.61 -27.68 -2.52
CA ILE A 50 -17.25 -27.68 -1.08
C ILE A 50 -17.48 -26.29 -0.46
N SER A 51 -17.11 -25.27 -1.22
CA SER A 51 -17.34 -23.85 -1.01
C SER A 51 -18.76 -23.46 -0.58
N VAL A 52 -19.78 -24.03 -1.24
CA VAL A 52 -21.20 -23.76 -0.95
C VAL A 52 -21.65 -24.47 0.33
N ILE A 53 -21.19 -25.70 0.54
CA ILE A 53 -21.51 -26.51 1.73
C ILE A 53 -20.97 -25.83 3.00
N GLN A 54 -19.75 -25.29 2.97
CA GLN A 54 -19.16 -24.61 4.12
C GLN A 54 -19.88 -23.30 4.48
N ALA A 55 -20.32 -22.51 3.49
CA ALA A 55 -21.09 -21.30 3.74
C ALA A 55 -22.44 -21.59 4.41
N PHE A 56 -23.13 -22.65 3.96
CA PHE A 56 -24.39 -23.10 4.54
C PHE A 56 -24.23 -23.54 6.02
N ILE A 57 -23.16 -24.27 6.34
CA ILE A 57 -22.82 -24.66 7.72
C ILE A 57 -22.46 -23.45 8.58
N ALA A 58 -21.71 -22.47 8.05
CA ALA A 58 -21.35 -21.26 8.78
C ALA A 58 -22.58 -20.41 9.16
N SER A 59 -23.56 -20.29 8.25
CA SER A 59 -24.82 -19.56 8.54
C SER A 59 -25.68 -20.23 9.61
N LEU A 60 -25.59 -21.56 9.76
CA LEU A 60 -26.28 -22.30 10.83
C LEU A 60 -25.63 -22.12 12.20
N LEU A 61 -24.31 -21.90 12.27
CA LEU A 61 -23.54 -21.89 13.51
C LEU A 61 -23.26 -20.49 14.07
N PHE A 62 -23.19 -19.44 13.24
CA PHE A 62 -22.77 -18.10 13.67
C PHE A 62 -23.73 -16.97 13.23
N PRO A 63 -25.02 -17.00 13.63
CA PRO A 63 -26.03 -16.02 13.19
C PRO A 63 -25.69 -14.57 13.58
N ALA A 64 -24.94 -14.34 14.68
CA ALA A 64 -24.53 -13.00 15.11
C ALA A 64 -23.54 -12.29 14.16
N ILE A 65 -22.95 -12.99 13.18
CA ILE A 65 -22.12 -12.36 12.14
C ILE A 65 -23.01 -11.72 11.04
N MET A 66 -24.27 -12.16 10.93
CA MET A 66 -25.25 -11.69 9.94
C MET A 66 -26.05 -10.46 10.40
N VAL A 67 -25.52 -9.66 11.34
CA VAL A 67 -26.20 -8.47 11.90
C VAL A 67 -26.25 -7.28 10.91
N PHE A 68 -25.58 -7.39 9.76
CA PHE A 68 -25.66 -6.42 8.68
C PHE A 68 -26.73 -6.80 7.64
N ASP A 69 -27.92 -6.24 7.87
CA ASP A 69 -29.08 -6.15 6.98
C ASP A 69 -30.07 -7.34 6.94
N GLN A 70 -31.34 -7.03 6.62
CA GLN A 70 -32.54 -7.79 7.00
C GLN A 70 -32.76 -9.12 6.23
N HIS A 71 -31.93 -10.13 6.48
CA HIS A 71 -32.14 -11.53 6.05
C HIS A 71 -32.40 -11.75 4.53
N ASP A 72 -31.95 -10.84 3.65
CA ASP A 72 -32.00 -11.04 2.19
C ASP A 72 -31.09 -12.21 1.76
N PRO A 73 -31.61 -13.29 1.15
CA PRO A 73 -30.78 -14.39 0.64
C PRO A 73 -29.65 -13.93 -0.29
N ALA A 74 -29.83 -12.85 -1.06
CA ALA A 74 -28.82 -12.34 -1.97
C ALA A 74 -27.63 -11.66 -1.25
N SER A 75 -27.80 -11.18 -0.01
CA SER A 75 -26.69 -10.70 0.82
C SER A 75 -25.92 -11.87 1.43
N VAL A 76 -26.61 -12.94 1.85
CA VAL A 76 -26.00 -14.19 2.31
C VAL A 76 -25.10 -14.79 1.24
N PHE A 77 -25.56 -14.87 -0.03
CA PHE A 77 -24.73 -15.35 -1.14
C PHE A 77 -23.50 -14.47 -1.42
N LYS A 78 -23.56 -13.15 -1.17
CA LYS A 78 -22.39 -12.24 -1.33
C LYS A 78 -21.36 -12.45 -0.22
N VAL A 79 -21.78 -12.54 1.04
CA VAL A 79 -20.89 -12.78 2.19
C VAL A 79 -20.32 -14.19 2.14
N ALA A 80 -21.17 -15.18 1.81
CA ALA A 80 -20.75 -16.55 1.50
C ALA A 80 -19.64 -16.52 0.45
N GLY A 81 -19.90 -15.98 -0.75
CA GLY A 81 -18.89 -15.86 -1.81
C GLY A 81 -17.56 -15.25 -1.31
N LEU A 82 -17.61 -14.14 -0.58
CA LEU A 82 -16.42 -13.47 -0.05
C LEU A 82 -15.58 -14.34 0.92
N VAL A 83 -16.23 -15.16 1.75
CA VAL A 83 -15.58 -16.06 2.73
C VAL A 83 -15.14 -17.38 2.09
N THR A 84 -16.03 -17.94 1.28
CA THR A 84 -15.90 -19.17 0.50
C THR A 84 -14.69 -19.15 -0.43
N PHE A 85 -14.40 -17.99 -1.02
CA PHE A 85 -13.23 -17.79 -1.86
C PHE A 85 -11.89 -17.66 -1.08
N GLY A 86 -11.90 -17.92 0.24
CA GLY A 86 -10.74 -18.00 1.11
C GLY A 86 -9.97 -19.34 1.06
N PRO A 87 -9.76 -20.06 2.18
CA PRO A 87 -8.50 -20.74 2.53
C PRO A 87 -7.85 -21.77 1.57
N GLY A 88 -8.52 -22.28 0.52
CA GLY A 88 -7.88 -23.06 -0.55
C GLY A 88 -6.71 -22.32 -1.25
N TRP A 89 -6.68 -20.99 -1.07
CA TRP A 89 -5.65 -20.08 -1.55
C TRP A 89 -4.28 -20.22 -0.86
N LEU A 90 -4.24 -20.61 0.42
CA LEU A 90 -2.98 -20.82 1.16
C LEU A 90 -2.22 -22.06 0.67
N ALA A 91 -2.92 -23.13 0.30
CA ALA A 91 -2.29 -24.33 -0.27
C ALA A 91 -1.62 -24.04 -1.63
N LEU A 92 -2.27 -23.20 -2.46
CA LEU A 92 -1.74 -22.75 -3.74
C LEU A 92 -0.57 -21.76 -3.56
N LEU A 93 -0.57 -20.96 -2.49
CA LEU A 93 0.57 -20.12 -2.10
C LEU A 93 1.80 -20.98 -1.78
N VAL A 94 1.65 -22.01 -0.94
CA VAL A 94 2.73 -22.95 -0.59
C VAL A 94 3.27 -23.67 -1.84
N TRP A 95 2.39 -24.11 -2.74
CA TRP A 95 2.79 -24.74 -4.00
C TRP A 95 3.45 -23.77 -5.01
N SER A 96 3.20 -22.46 -4.90
CA SER A 96 3.85 -21.42 -5.71
C SER A 96 5.28 -21.09 -5.28
N LEU A 97 5.61 -21.37 -4.01
CA LEU A 97 6.94 -21.18 -3.44
C LEU A 97 7.91 -22.33 -3.79
N ALA A 98 7.39 -23.46 -4.31
CA ALA A 98 8.21 -24.53 -4.86
C ALA A 98 8.97 -24.05 -6.13
N PRO A 99 10.27 -24.38 -6.29
CA PRO A 99 11.09 -23.90 -7.41
C PRO A 99 10.46 -24.23 -8.78
N THR A 100 10.24 -23.21 -9.60
CA THR A 100 9.74 -23.40 -10.97
C THR A 100 10.86 -23.62 -11.98
N THR A 101 10.60 -24.51 -12.93
CA THR A 101 11.36 -24.62 -14.18
C THR A 101 11.34 -23.30 -14.96
N ARG A 102 12.47 -22.96 -15.59
CA ARG A 102 12.67 -21.68 -16.29
C ARG A 102 12.02 -21.72 -17.69
N ASP A 103 10.78 -21.27 -17.83
CA ASP A 103 10.18 -21.03 -19.15
C ASP A 103 10.68 -19.71 -19.78
N PRO A 104 11.40 -19.73 -20.91
CA PRO A 104 11.92 -18.52 -21.57
C PRO A 104 10.82 -17.60 -22.17
N ARG A 105 9.58 -18.06 -22.31
CA ARG A 105 8.44 -17.22 -22.72
C ARG A 105 7.93 -16.40 -21.53
N LEU A 106 7.84 -17.01 -20.35
CA LEU A 106 7.39 -16.35 -19.12
C LEU A 106 8.38 -15.27 -18.66
N GLU A 107 9.68 -15.53 -18.73
CA GLU A 107 10.70 -14.51 -18.41
C GLU A 107 10.66 -13.32 -19.37
N ARG A 108 10.42 -13.55 -20.68
CA ARG A 108 10.19 -12.47 -21.64
C ARG A 108 8.92 -11.67 -21.31
N PHE A 109 7.82 -12.32 -20.92
CA PHE A 109 6.60 -11.63 -20.51
C PHE A 109 6.81 -10.73 -19.28
N LYS A 110 7.56 -11.19 -18.26
CA LYS A 110 7.91 -10.41 -17.06
C LYS A 110 8.71 -9.13 -17.35
N GLN A 111 9.33 -9.02 -18.52
CA GLN A 111 10.08 -7.84 -18.96
C GLN A 111 9.21 -6.84 -19.76
N THR A 112 7.95 -7.15 -20.02
CA THR A 112 7.02 -6.27 -20.74
C THR A 112 6.46 -5.15 -19.85
N LYS A 113 6.10 -4.02 -20.45
CA LYS A 113 5.36 -2.96 -19.73
C LYS A 113 3.95 -3.41 -19.32
N THR A 114 3.32 -4.31 -20.09
CA THR A 114 2.02 -4.90 -19.76
C THR A 114 2.06 -5.63 -18.42
N TYR A 115 3.08 -6.47 -18.18
CA TYR A 115 3.27 -7.13 -16.88
C TYR A 115 3.52 -6.12 -15.75
N ASP A 116 4.36 -5.11 -15.99
CA ASP A 116 4.64 -4.05 -15.00
C ASP A 116 3.38 -3.26 -14.59
N THR A 117 2.48 -2.98 -15.55
CA THR A 117 1.18 -2.33 -15.30
C THR A 117 0.22 -3.26 -14.55
N ILE A 118 0.11 -4.53 -14.93
CA ILE A 118 -0.75 -5.51 -14.23
C ILE A 118 -0.34 -5.65 -12.75
N VAL A 119 0.96 -5.71 -12.47
CA VAL A 119 1.48 -5.79 -11.09
C VAL A 119 1.30 -4.47 -10.33
N ALA A 120 1.31 -3.31 -11.02
CA ALA A 120 1.01 -2.02 -10.41
C ALA A 120 -0.49 -1.79 -10.13
N LEU A 121 -1.38 -2.47 -10.86
CA LEU A 121 -2.82 -2.16 -10.89
C LEU A 121 -3.48 -2.11 -9.49
N PRO A 122 -3.22 -3.03 -8.53
CA PRO A 122 -3.82 -2.92 -7.20
C PRO A 122 -3.41 -1.65 -6.45
N LEU A 123 -2.17 -1.19 -6.63
CA LEU A 123 -1.65 0.04 -6.01
C LEU A 123 -2.21 1.29 -6.71
N ILE A 124 -2.30 1.26 -8.04
CA ILE A 124 -2.94 2.32 -8.84
C ILE A 124 -4.40 2.51 -8.40
N LEU A 125 -5.16 1.41 -8.26
CA LEU A 125 -6.54 1.45 -7.80
C LEU A 125 -6.66 1.91 -6.35
N TRP A 126 -5.73 1.53 -5.46
CA TRP A 126 -5.70 1.98 -4.08
C TRP A 126 -5.54 3.50 -3.96
N PHE A 127 -4.52 4.08 -4.59
CA PHE A 127 -4.28 5.54 -4.53
C PHE A 127 -5.35 6.33 -5.31
N ALA A 128 -5.84 5.81 -6.44
CA ALA A 128 -6.96 6.44 -7.15
C ALA A 128 -8.25 6.46 -6.30
N TYR A 129 -8.52 5.38 -5.55
CA TYR A 129 -9.63 5.33 -4.61
C TYR A 129 -9.43 6.29 -3.43
N GLY A 130 -8.20 6.41 -2.90
CA GLY A 130 -7.84 7.40 -1.89
C GLY A 130 -8.21 8.83 -2.31
N ALA A 131 -7.66 9.28 -3.44
CA ALA A 131 -7.99 10.59 -4.02
C ALA A 131 -9.50 10.77 -4.29
N LEU A 132 -10.18 9.72 -4.81
CA LEU A 132 -11.62 9.77 -5.06
C LEU A 132 -12.45 9.89 -3.77
N GLN A 133 -12.02 9.35 -2.63
CA GLN A 133 -12.76 9.47 -1.37
C GLN A 133 -12.74 10.92 -0.83
N LEU A 134 -11.67 11.67 -1.09
CA LEU A 134 -11.57 13.07 -0.67
C LEU A 134 -12.51 14.01 -1.44
N ARG A 135 -13.01 13.61 -2.62
CA ARG A 135 -13.83 14.43 -3.52
C ARG A 135 -15.06 15.05 -2.84
N ALA A 136 -15.74 14.30 -1.98
CA ALA A 136 -17.00 14.74 -1.38
C ALA A 136 -16.78 15.85 -0.34
N ILE A 137 -15.70 15.73 0.44
CA ILE A 137 -15.31 16.73 1.44
C ILE A 137 -14.77 17.98 0.73
N LEU A 138 -13.91 17.82 -0.29
CA LEU A 138 -13.38 18.93 -1.08
C LEU A 138 -14.47 19.75 -1.79
N VAL A 139 -15.51 19.09 -2.35
CA VAL A 139 -16.66 19.79 -2.93
C VAL A 139 -17.46 20.54 -1.86
N TYR A 140 -17.67 19.94 -0.69
CA TYR A 140 -18.39 20.58 0.42
C TYR A 140 -17.65 21.79 1.00
N ASP A 141 -16.36 21.64 1.30
CA ASP A 141 -15.51 22.74 1.76
C ASP A 141 -15.47 23.86 0.70
N GLY A 142 -15.36 23.49 -0.58
CA GLY A 142 -15.38 24.42 -1.71
C GLY A 142 -16.68 25.22 -1.83
N THR A 143 -17.86 24.62 -1.60
CA THR A 143 -19.13 25.39 -1.63
C THR A 143 -19.24 26.36 -0.46
N LEU A 144 -18.75 26.01 0.74
CA LEU A 144 -18.68 26.94 1.87
C LEU A 144 -17.70 28.10 1.61
N MET A 145 -16.58 27.82 0.92
CA MET A 145 -15.61 28.84 0.51
C MET A 145 -16.22 29.80 -0.52
N MET A 146 -16.92 29.28 -1.54
CA MET A 146 -17.64 30.09 -2.54
C MET A 146 -18.80 30.89 -1.94
N ALA A 147 -19.46 30.38 -0.91
CA ALA A 147 -20.52 31.08 -0.18
C ALA A 147 -19.99 32.18 0.78
N GLY A 148 -18.67 32.32 0.95
CA GLY A 148 -18.07 33.26 1.90
C GLY A 148 -18.26 32.89 3.37
N THR A 149 -18.71 31.66 3.67
CA THR A 149 -18.99 31.18 5.04
C THR A 149 -17.90 30.27 5.61
N ALA A 150 -16.86 29.96 4.82
CA ALA A 150 -15.73 29.15 5.26
C ALA A 150 -14.88 29.83 6.35
N SER A 151 -14.76 29.16 7.49
CA SER A 151 -13.80 29.51 8.55
C SER A 151 -12.36 29.20 8.15
N LEU A 152 -11.38 29.78 8.86
CA LEU A 152 -9.96 29.47 8.67
C LEU A 152 -9.66 27.96 8.74
N PHE A 153 -10.39 27.22 9.59
CA PHE A 153 -10.29 25.76 9.67
C PHE A 153 -10.66 25.09 8.35
N ILE A 154 -11.75 25.50 7.69
CA ILE A 154 -12.18 24.95 6.40
C ILE A 154 -11.13 25.25 5.31
N TRP A 155 -10.56 26.46 5.29
CA TRP A 155 -9.46 26.80 4.37
C TRP A 155 -8.24 25.88 4.56
N VAL A 156 -7.80 25.66 5.80
CA VAL A 156 -6.66 24.79 6.10
C VAL A 156 -6.98 23.33 5.77
N GLN A 157 -8.18 22.85 6.08
CA GLN A 157 -8.64 21.50 5.74
C GLN A 157 -8.68 21.29 4.23
N PHE A 158 -9.29 22.21 3.48
CA PHE A 158 -9.39 22.13 2.02
C PHE A 158 -8.01 22.05 1.36
N VAL A 159 -7.06 22.88 1.80
CA VAL A 159 -5.67 22.85 1.30
C VAL A 159 -5.00 21.51 1.66
N ALA A 160 -5.12 21.04 2.91
CA ALA A 160 -4.51 19.78 3.33
C ALA A 160 -5.06 18.56 2.57
N LEU A 161 -6.39 18.47 2.39
CA LEU A 161 -7.04 17.42 1.63
C LEU A 161 -6.74 17.51 0.12
N SER A 162 -6.58 18.72 -0.41
CA SER A 162 -6.16 18.92 -1.80
C SER A 162 -4.72 18.45 -2.02
N MET A 163 -3.81 18.74 -1.08
CA MET A 163 -2.43 18.24 -1.14
C MET A 163 -2.37 16.71 -1.00
N ALA A 164 -3.20 16.10 -0.14
CA ALA A 164 -3.31 14.65 -0.03
C ALA A 164 -3.83 14.01 -1.33
N ALA A 165 -4.88 14.58 -1.94
CA ALA A 165 -5.40 14.11 -3.23
C ALA A 165 -4.35 14.24 -4.35
N LEU A 166 -3.60 15.33 -4.40
CA LEU A 166 -2.51 15.53 -5.37
C LEU A 166 -1.34 14.57 -5.14
N PHE A 167 -1.04 14.20 -3.90
CA PHE A 167 -0.02 13.21 -3.57
C PHE A 167 -0.44 11.79 -4.02
N ASP A 168 -1.68 11.39 -3.76
CA ASP A 168 -2.24 10.13 -4.26
C ASP A 168 -2.24 10.10 -5.81
N LEU A 169 -2.62 11.20 -6.46
CA LEU A 169 -2.57 11.33 -7.93
C LEU A 169 -1.14 11.31 -8.47
N LEU A 170 -0.15 11.85 -7.75
CA LEU A 170 1.27 11.71 -8.08
C LEU A 170 1.70 10.24 -8.01
N LEU A 171 1.30 9.49 -6.98
CA LEU A 171 1.60 8.06 -6.88
C LEU A 171 0.94 7.24 -8.00
N VAL A 172 -0.32 7.52 -8.33
CA VAL A 172 -1.00 6.95 -9.51
C VAL A 172 -0.22 7.23 -10.78
N TYR A 173 0.13 8.50 -11.02
CA TYR A 173 0.89 8.92 -12.20
C TYR A 173 2.23 8.16 -12.28
N LEU A 174 3.03 8.18 -11.21
CA LEU A 174 4.33 7.50 -11.17
C LEU A 174 4.20 6.00 -11.42
N LEU A 175 3.23 5.32 -10.81
CA LEU A 175 3.00 3.88 -11.02
C LEU A 175 2.59 3.54 -12.46
N VAL A 176 1.85 4.41 -13.14
CA VAL A 176 1.52 4.27 -14.57
C VAL A 176 2.76 4.51 -15.44
N VAL A 177 3.44 5.65 -15.26
CA VAL A 177 4.51 6.09 -16.17
C VAL A 177 5.91 5.52 -15.88
N ARG A 178 6.07 4.74 -14.81
CA ARG A 178 7.38 4.16 -14.42
C ARG A 178 8.06 3.37 -15.53
N ASP A 179 9.37 3.40 -15.51
CA ASP A 179 10.21 2.64 -16.43
C ASP A 179 10.12 1.14 -16.12
N ARG A 180 10.58 0.30 -17.07
CA ARG A 180 10.57 -1.16 -16.91
C ARG A 180 11.65 -1.56 -15.90
N ALA A 181 11.35 -2.52 -15.03
CA ALA A 181 12.36 -3.07 -14.12
C ALA A 181 13.41 -3.87 -14.90
N VAL A 182 14.68 -3.48 -14.78
CA VAL A 182 15.84 -4.21 -15.29
C VAL A 182 16.23 -5.36 -14.36
N GLY A 183 16.04 -5.18 -13.05
CA GLY A 183 16.32 -6.17 -12.02
C GLY A 183 15.22 -6.22 -10.96
N ARG A 184 15.04 -7.38 -10.32
CA ARG A 184 14.03 -7.60 -9.28
C ARG A 184 14.56 -8.50 -8.18
N SER A 185 14.21 -8.19 -6.94
CA SER A 185 14.50 -9.04 -5.79
C SER A 185 13.89 -10.45 -5.93
N ARG A 186 14.62 -11.45 -5.42
CA ARG A 186 14.24 -12.86 -5.45
C ARG A 186 13.64 -13.30 -4.10
N GLY A 187 12.77 -14.30 -4.13
CA GLY A 187 12.10 -14.83 -2.94
C GLY A 187 10.82 -14.07 -2.53
N VAL A 188 10.23 -14.49 -1.42
CA VAL A 188 8.96 -13.96 -0.88
C VAL A 188 9.18 -12.77 0.06
N TRP A 189 10.24 -12.81 0.87
CA TRP A 189 10.53 -11.81 1.91
C TRP A 189 10.61 -10.37 1.41
N PRO A 190 11.32 -10.04 0.30
CA PRO A 190 11.37 -8.66 -0.19
C PRO A 190 9.99 -8.09 -0.55
N ARG A 191 9.05 -8.95 -0.97
CA ARG A 191 7.67 -8.56 -1.29
C ARG A 191 6.84 -8.35 -0.03
N VAL A 192 6.97 -9.26 0.95
CA VAL A 192 6.32 -9.12 2.26
C VAL A 192 6.75 -7.82 2.93
N PHE A 193 8.06 -7.56 3.02
CA PHE A 193 8.56 -6.31 3.61
C PHE A 193 8.22 -5.06 2.79
N GLY A 194 8.17 -5.16 1.45
CA GLY A 194 7.67 -4.10 0.58
C GLY A 194 6.21 -3.72 0.86
N VAL A 195 5.30 -4.69 0.89
CA VAL A 195 3.86 -4.47 1.20
C VAL A 195 3.68 -4.02 2.65
N VAL A 196 4.17 -4.79 3.63
CA VAL A 196 3.94 -4.51 5.05
C VAL A 196 4.56 -3.17 5.45
N GLY A 197 5.80 -2.88 5.04
CA GLY A 197 6.45 -1.59 5.33
C GLY A 197 5.68 -0.39 4.80
N THR A 198 5.05 -0.52 3.62
CA THR A 198 4.28 0.56 3.00
C THR A 198 2.95 0.82 3.70
N PHE A 199 2.22 -0.23 4.11
CA PHE A 199 0.86 -0.08 4.65
C PHE A 199 0.77 -0.10 6.18
N MET A 200 1.83 -0.53 6.90
CA MET A 200 1.80 -0.64 8.35
C MET A 200 1.56 0.72 9.06
N GLY A 201 2.07 1.82 8.49
CA GLY A 201 1.84 3.16 9.04
C GLY A 201 0.36 3.58 9.08
N VAL A 202 -0.48 3.05 8.19
CA VAL A 202 -1.93 3.30 8.18
C VAL A 202 -2.60 2.80 9.48
N GLY A 203 -1.99 1.83 10.17
CA GLY A 203 -2.45 1.35 11.47
C GLY A 203 -2.47 2.44 12.56
N ILE A 204 -1.58 3.44 12.50
CA ILE A 204 -1.58 4.55 13.45
C ILE A 204 -2.87 5.38 13.31
N LEU A 205 -3.36 5.55 12.08
CA LEU A 205 -4.57 6.32 11.78
C LEU A 205 -5.87 5.65 12.27
N GLN A 206 -5.80 4.41 12.78
CA GLN A 206 -6.94 3.72 13.40
C GLN A 206 -7.01 3.92 14.93
N LEU A 207 -6.00 4.56 15.52
CA LEU A 207 -5.96 4.88 16.95
C LEU A 207 -6.80 6.14 17.25
N PRO A 208 -7.25 6.36 18.50
CA PRO A 208 -7.89 7.61 18.88
C PRO A 208 -6.87 8.78 18.78
N VAL A 209 -7.32 9.92 18.28
CA VAL A 209 -6.50 11.15 18.22
C VAL A 209 -6.29 11.68 19.65
N ALA A 210 -5.05 12.02 20.00
CA ALA A 210 -4.73 12.56 21.31
C ALA A 210 -5.00 14.08 21.39
N GLN A 211 -5.47 14.52 22.56
CA GLN A 211 -5.53 15.94 22.89
C GLN A 211 -4.14 16.39 23.35
N LEU A 212 -3.39 17.02 22.45
CA LEU A 212 -2.06 17.55 22.70
C LEU A 212 -2.10 18.99 23.21
N SER A 213 -1.03 19.42 23.88
CA SER A 213 -0.75 20.85 24.05
C SER A 213 -0.48 21.51 22.69
N LEU A 214 -0.76 22.82 22.58
CA LEU A 214 -0.57 23.58 21.34
C LEU A 214 0.84 23.42 20.76
N SER A 215 1.88 23.46 21.60
CA SER A 215 3.27 23.28 21.15
C SER A 215 3.55 21.89 20.57
N MET A 216 2.99 20.84 21.16
CA MET A 216 3.13 19.46 20.65
C MET A 216 2.30 19.23 19.39
N GLN A 217 1.11 19.83 19.29
CA GLN A 217 0.30 19.80 18.08
C GLN A 217 0.98 20.53 16.91
N LEU A 218 1.57 21.71 17.16
CA LEU A 218 2.36 22.43 16.16
C LEU A 218 3.60 21.63 15.73
N LEU A 219 4.32 21.01 16.67
CA LEU A 219 5.46 20.14 16.35
C LEU A 219 5.04 18.94 15.48
N ALA A 220 3.94 18.25 15.84
CA ALA A 220 3.41 17.14 15.06
C ALA A 220 3.01 17.59 13.64
N ALA A 221 2.30 18.71 13.53
CA ALA A 221 1.89 19.29 12.24
C ALA A 221 3.09 19.70 11.37
N VAL A 222 4.13 20.30 11.95
CA VAL A 222 5.37 20.64 11.23
C VAL A 222 6.09 19.39 10.75
N LEU A 223 6.24 18.35 11.59
CA LEU A 223 6.85 17.09 11.19
C LEU A 223 6.08 16.41 10.05
N ILE A 224 4.75 16.27 10.18
CA ILE A 224 3.90 15.69 9.14
C ILE A 224 3.97 16.51 7.85
N GLY A 225 3.93 17.84 7.93
CA GLY A 225 3.97 18.75 6.78
C GLY A 225 5.31 18.70 6.04
N VAL A 226 6.43 18.82 6.77
CA VAL A 226 7.79 18.76 6.22
C VAL A 226 8.08 17.37 5.63
N GLY A 227 7.69 16.30 6.33
CA GLY A 227 7.85 14.94 5.84
C GLY A 227 7.01 14.67 4.58
N SER A 228 5.75 15.10 4.54
CA SER A 228 4.87 14.90 3.37
C SER A 228 5.31 15.70 2.15
N LEU A 229 5.69 16.98 2.33
CA LEU A 229 6.26 17.80 1.27
C LEU A 229 7.60 17.22 0.78
N GLY A 230 8.44 16.78 1.71
CA GLY A 230 9.68 16.05 1.42
C GLY A 230 9.43 14.81 0.57
N SER A 231 8.46 13.98 0.93
CA SER A 231 8.07 12.78 0.17
C SER A 231 7.64 13.15 -1.25
N ALA A 232 6.80 14.18 -1.43
CA ALA A 232 6.36 14.63 -2.74
C ALA A 232 7.55 15.08 -3.62
N LEU A 233 8.47 15.88 -3.08
CA LEU A 233 9.66 16.38 -3.78
C LEU A 233 10.65 15.25 -4.13
N VAL A 234 10.87 14.32 -3.21
CA VAL A 234 11.76 13.16 -3.44
C VAL A 234 11.15 12.20 -4.46
N LEU A 235 9.86 11.89 -4.37
CA LEU A 235 9.15 11.05 -5.34
C LEU A 235 9.14 11.68 -6.74
N TRP A 236 8.89 12.99 -6.84
CA TRP A 236 8.99 13.72 -8.10
C TRP A 236 10.39 13.63 -8.70
N ARG A 237 11.45 13.72 -7.87
CA ARG A 237 12.84 13.57 -8.34
C ARG A 237 13.23 12.13 -8.71
N LEU A 238 12.71 11.13 -8.00
CA LEU A 238 12.90 9.71 -8.34
C LEU A 238 12.16 9.36 -9.65
N GLY A 239 11.00 9.97 -9.84
CA GLY A 239 10.19 9.92 -11.06
C GLY A 239 9.90 8.49 -11.49
N LYS A 240 10.17 8.20 -12.76
CA LYS A 240 9.92 6.89 -13.39
C LYS A 240 10.67 5.71 -12.77
N SER A 241 11.62 5.96 -11.86
CA SER A 241 12.35 4.91 -11.15
C SER A 241 11.59 4.35 -9.95
N PHE A 242 10.46 4.97 -9.55
CA PHE A 242 9.69 4.59 -8.36
C PHE A 242 9.17 3.16 -8.37
N SER A 243 9.30 2.47 -7.23
CA SER A 243 8.60 1.23 -6.94
C SER A 243 8.36 1.05 -5.44
N ILE A 244 7.34 0.26 -5.13
CA ILE A 244 7.01 -0.21 -3.78
C ILE A 244 7.68 -1.58 -3.49
N MET A 245 8.14 -2.28 -4.53
CA MET A 245 8.90 -3.53 -4.40
C MET A 245 10.39 -3.28 -4.65
N PRO A 246 11.30 -3.99 -3.97
CA PRO A 246 12.74 -3.93 -4.26
C PRO A 246 13.05 -4.39 -5.70
N GLU A 247 13.23 -3.40 -6.58
CA GLU A 247 13.40 -3.55 -8.03
C GLU A 247 14.31 -2.43 -8.58
N ALA A 248 15.24 -2.80 -9.46
CA ALA A 248 16.06 -1.85 -10.21
C ALA A 248 15.32 -1.42 -11.49
N ARG A 249 15.24 -0.10 -11.74
CA ARG A 249 14.72 0.50 -12.99
C ARG A 249 15.80 1.35 -13.66
N LYS A 250 16.11 2.47 -13.02
CA LYS A 250 17.22 3.37 -13.35
C LYS A 250 17.86 3.84 -12.06
N LEU A 251 19.18 3.94 -12.03
CA LEU A 251 19.87 4.50 -10.86
C LEU A 251 19.74 6.04 -10.86
N VAL A 252 19.22 6.59 -9.77
CA VAL A 252 19.10 8.03 -9.54
C VAL A 252 20.07 8.44 -8.43
N THR A 253 20.96 9.39 -8.72
CA THR A 253 22.07 9.79 -7.82
C THR A 253 22.20 11.30 -7.62
N GLY A 254 21.23 12.09 -8.09
CA GLY A 254 21.25 13.56 -8.04
C GLY A 254 19.95 14.17 -7.49
N GLY A 255 20.03 15.39 -6.97
CA GLY A 255 18.98 15.97 -6.12
C GLY A 255 19.13 15.44 -4.68
N PRO A 256 18.05 15.11 -3.95
CA PRO A 256 18.14 14.51 -2.61
C PRO A 256 19.00 13.24 -2.57
N TYR A 257 19.00 12.47 -3.67
CA TYR A 257 19.82 11.27 -3.86
C TYR A 257 21.33 11.54 -3.91
N ALA A 258 21.79 12.80 -4.03
CA ALA A 258 23.20 13.12 -3.90
C ALA A 258 23.70 13.03 -2.45
N TYR A 259 22.80 13.19 -1.47
CA TYR A 259 23.13 13.28 -0.04
C TYR A 259 22.88 11.97 0.72
N ALA A 260 21.87 11.20 0.32
CA ALA A 260 21.52 9.91 0.90
C ALA A 260 21.01 8.94 -0.18
N ARG A 261 21.12 7.62 0.04
CA ARG A 261 20.63 6.60 -0.90
C ARG A 261 19.13 6.45 -0.92
N HIS A 262 18.49 6.60 0.24
CA HIS A 262 17.04 6.49 0.43
C HIS A 262 16.51 7.74 1.15
N PRO A 263 16.59 8.93 0.51
CA PRO A 263 16.07 10.18 1.08
C PRO A 263 14.55 10.09 1.30
N LEU A 264 13.84 9.28 0.51
CA LEU A 264 12.40 9.02 0.68
C LEU A 264 12.09 8.41 2.05
N TYR A 265 12.86 7.41 2.48
CA TYR A 265 12.67 6.80 3.80
C TYR A 265 13.01 7.77 4.92
N SER A 266 13.88 8.74 4.69
CA SER A 266 14.20 9.76 5.69
C SER A 266 13.00 10.70 5.94
N VAL A 267 12.32 11.12 4.87
CA VAL A 267 11.12 11.97 4.97
C VAL A 267 9.87 11.17 5.40
N GLU A 268 9.76 9.90 5.03
CA GLU A 268 8.74 8.97 5.57
C GLU A 268 8.93 8.75 7.09
N ILE A 269 10.18 8.65 7.58
CA ILE A 269 10.48 8.56 9.02
C ILE A 269 10.07 9.86 9.75
N ILE A 270 10.29 11.03 9.15
CA ILE A 270 9.83 12.31 9.71
C ILE A 270 8.28 12.32 9.79
N THR A 271 7.59 11.90 8.73
CA THR A 271 6.12 11.81 8.71
C THR A 271 5.58 10.82 9.76
N ILE A 272 6.16 9.62 9.88
CA ILE A 272 5.66 8.59 10.81
C ILE A 272 5.90 8.99 12.27
N VAL A 273 7.01 9.69 12.58
CA VAL A 273 7.27 10.26 13.91
C VAL A 273 6.29 11.38 14.24
N GLY A 274 6.05 12.30 13.30
CA GLY A 274 5.02 13.35 13.48
C GLY A 274 3.61 12.78 13.68
N THR A 275 3.29 11.70 12.96
CA THR A 275 2.01 10.98 13.10
C THR A 275 1.94 10.28 14.45
N ALA A 276 2.98 9.54 14.87
CA ALA A 276 3.01 8.89 16.18
C ALA A 276 2.87 9.89 17.34
N LEU A 277 3.46 11.08 17.21
CA LEU A 277 3.29 12.19 18.15
C LEU A 277 1.83 12.68 18.20
N GLN A 278 1.17 12.88 17.05
CA GLN A 278 -0.24 13.35 16.98
C GLN A 278 -1.23 12.37 17.64
N PHE A 279 -1.00 11.06 17.54
CA PHE A 279 -1.86 10.05 18.17
C PHE A 279 -1.43 9.71 19.60
N ALA A 280 -0.20 10.03 20.01
CA ALA A 280 0.41 9.96 21.35
C ALA A 280 0.24 8.65 22.16
N ALA A 281 -0.35 7.60 21.58
CA ALA A 281 -0.52 6.31 22.21
C ALA A 281 0.79 5.50 22.17
N PRO A 282 1.11 4.66 23.19
CA PRO A 282 2.27 3.78 23.16
C PRO A 282 2.32 2.89 21.90
N TRP A 283 1.16 2.43 21.45
CA TRP A 283 1.02 1.64 20.21
C TRP A 283 1.42 2.41 18.95
N ALA A 284 1.21 3.74 18.90
CA ALA A 284 1.62 4.56 17.76
C ALA A 284 3.16 4.58 17.61
N TRP A 285 3.88 4.71 18.73
CA TRP A 285 5.33 4.65 18.77
C TRP A 285 5.89 3.25 18.45
N ILE A 286 5.23 2.18 18.92
CA ILE A 286 5.58 0.80 18.55
C ILE A 286 5.42 0.58 17.04
N ILE A 287 4.30 1.02 16.45
CA ILE A 287 4.07 0.91 15.00
C ILE A 287 5.11 1.74 14.22
N ALA A 288 5.41 2.97 14.66
CA ALA A 288 6.44 3.80 14.02
C ALA A 288 7.83 3.16 14.07
N ALA A 289 8.24 2.59 15.21
CA ALA A 289 9.50 1.86 15.33
C ALA A 289 9.56 0.63 14.40
N LEU A 290 8.45 -0.11 14.28
CA LEU A 290 8.36 -1.24 13.36
C LEU A 290 8.43 -0.79 11.89
N VAL A 291 7.81 0.34 11.52
CA VAL A 291 7.96 0.95 10.18
C VAL A 291 9.42 1.30 9.91
N VAL A 292 10.14 1.95 10.84
CA VAL A 292 11.58 2.27 10.70
C VAL A 292 12.42 1.00 10.46
N ILE A 293 12.16 -0.07 11.21
CA ILE A 293 12.84 -1.37 11.03
C ILE A 293 12.53 -1.99 9.67
N LEU A 294 11.28 -1.91 9.21
CA LEU A 294 10.86 -2.42 7.90
C LEU A 294 11.50 -1.63 6.75
N LEU A 295 11.60 -0.30 6.86
CA LEU A 295 12.34 0.55 5.90
C LEU A 295 13.82 0.20 5.88
N TRP A 296 14.44 -0.07 7.03
CA TRP A 296 15.83 -0.56 7.11
C TRP A 296 16.02 -1.90 6.38
N ILE A 297 15.18 -2.89 6.67
CA ILE A 297 15.22 -4.22 6.03
C ILE A 297 14.98 -4.10 4.52
N ARG A 298 13.94 -3.36 4.11
CA ARG A 298 13.58 -3.12 2.71
C ARG A 298 14.71 -2.45 1.94
N SER A 299 15.33 -1.41 2.53
CA SER A 299 16.47 -0.72 1.92
C SER A 299 17.61 -1.69 1.60
N HIS A 300 17.84 -2.71 2.44
CA HIS A 300 18.90 -3.69 2.22
C HIS A 300 18.66 -4.54 0.97
N PHE A 301 17.42 -4.98 0.74
CA PHE A 301 17.04 -5.68 -0.50
C PHE A 301 17.11 -4.76 -1.73
N GLU A 302 16.82 -3.47 -1.57
CA GLU A 302 16.99 -2.48 -2.65
C GLU A 302 18.47 -2.23 -2.96
N GLU A 303 19.34 -2.06 -1.96
CA GLU A 303 20.80 -1.93 -2.17
C GLU A 303 21.37 -3.18 -2.87
N GLN A 304 20.90 -4.38 -2.55
CA GLN A 304 21.30 -5.63 -3.23
C GLN A 304 20.89 -5.63 -4.71
N VAL A 305 19.61 -5.38 -5.02
CA VAL A 305 19.13 -5.38 -6.41
C VAL A 305 19.79 -4.25 -7.23
N LEU A 306 20.08 -3.10 -6.64
CA LEU A 306 20.81 -2.02 -7.30
C LEU A 306 22.27 -2.43 -7.58
N ALA A 307 22.97 -3.05 -6.61
CA ALA A 307 24.34 -3.53 -6.78
C ALA A 307 24.47 -4.63 -7.84
N GLU A 308 23.47 -5.51 -7.96
CA GLU A 308 23.43 -6.57 -8.98
C GLU A 308 23.23 -6.03 -10.41
N ASN A 309 22.68 -4.82 -10.59
CA ASN A 309 22.22 -4.32 -11.89
C ASN A 309 22.92 -3.03 -12.37
N PHE A 310 23.64 -2.31 -11.51
CA PHE A 310 24.32 -1.06 -11.83
C PHE A 310 25.78 -1.07 -11.35
N PRO A 311 26.79 -1.27 -12.22
CA PRO A 311 28.21 -1.28 -11.84
C PRO A 311 28.66 -0.01 -11.10
N GLU A 312 28.11 1.15 -11.47
CA GLU A 312 28.38 2.44 -10.85
C GLU A 312 27.80 2.58 -9.42
N TYR A 313 26.96 1.63 -8.98
CA TYR A 313 26.34 1.65 -7.65
C TYR A 313 27.37 1.58 -6.52
N GLY A 314 28.48 0.86 -6.71
CA GLY A 314 29.57 0.79 -5.71
C GLY A 314 30.15 2.16 -5.40
N ALA A 315 30.49 2.93 -6.44
CA ALA A 315 31.01 4.29 -6.31
C ALA A 315 29.96 5.29 -5.77
N TYR A 316 28.68 5.04 -6.03
CA TYR A 316 27.58 5.80 -5.43
C TYR A 316 27.41 5.51 -3.94
N ARG A 317 27.45 4.23 -3.55
CA ARG A 317 27.36 3.78 -2.15
C ARG A 317 28.52 4.26 -1.29
N ALA A 318 29.72 4.33 -1.85
CA ALA A 318 30.92 4.83 -1.15
C ALA A 318 30.82 6.31 -0.75
N ARG A 319 30.21 7.17 -1.60
CA ARG A 319 30.11 8.61 -1.37
C ARG A 319 28.85 9.08 -0.62
N THR A 320 27.94 8.16 -0.28
CA THR A 320 26.65 8.48 0.34
C THR A 320 26.43 7.74 1.66
N LYS A 321 25.48 8.20 2.46
CA LYS A 321 24.89 7.45 3.58
C LYS A 321 23.52 6.90 3.18
N ARG A 322 22.92 6.02 3.99
CA ARG A 322 21.70 5.30 3.64
C ARG A 322 20.47 6.20 3.76
N PHE A 323 20.27 6.82 4.92
CA PHE A 323 19.15 7.69 5.27
C PHE A 323 19.65 9.10 5.61
N ILE A 324 20.48 9.26 6.63
CA ILE A 324 20.87 10.57 7.15
C ILE A 324 22.26 10.94 6.61
N PRO A 325 22.41 12.05 5.87
CA PRO A 325 23.70 12.51 5.36
C PRO A 325 24.75 12.61 6.47
N GLY A 326 25.96 12.11 6.20
CA GLY A 326 27.07 12.06 7.18
C GLY A 326 26.94 10.99 8.27
N LEU A 327 25.74 10.60 8.68
CA LEU A 327 25.46 9.68 9.79
C LEU A 327 25.32 8.21 9.34
N ILE A 328 24.17 7.83 8.78
CA ILE A 328 23.75 6.43 8.60
C ILE A 328 23.16 6.17 7.22
#